data_AF-A0A8T1B2P7-F1
#
_entry.id   AF-A0A8T1B2P7-F1
#
_cell.length_a   1.000
_cell.length_b   1.000
_cell.length_c   1.000
_cell.angle_alpha   90.00
_cell.angle_beta   90.00
_cell.angle_gamma   90.00
#
_symmetry.space_group_name_H-M   'P 1'
#
loop_
_entity.id
_entity.type
_entity.pdbx_description
1 polymer ?
#
loop_
_entity_poly.entity_id
_entity_poly.type
_entity_poly.pdbx_seq_one_letter_code
_entity_poly.pdbx_strand_id
1 'polypeptide(L)'
;MSSYRELLCTKLSTNFREATEIVTHPDLPRASAGHIVVKNKYLGVNATDINVTNGVFNENPPPFGTGLDAAGTVVEVGQGVTEVKVGDFVVYDKFGAYAEYVEVPIGSVHELPELSPAALPLTVCGISASIAIKECGELKTNETVFVTASAGGAGQFVVQLAKMAGNHVIGTCSNDEKVAHLKKLGCDRVINYNKENIDEVLKKEYPKGIDIAFETIGGEMFKTVFDNMAIRGRIIVFGHISEYRGDTPRSPFTVSAMNEVLLMKAITVRGFLLRTYADIIPTHMADLFKLIKEGKLLAGVDPTEFHGLEQVPDAIDHMYAHKNIGKVVVELPVARSADLKSPIKPTPSPESLCCSSTDHCIMNVVFRFFAVLFLLSMEEADAFIFQQRVPRSSVIERHLQREENETDPTANDFLAEVTAAMLKGDPETEDFSQVATFVEALVARASSSSGSPFFSNSSSTGGRSGEEATFEDVGSNFTPSPELSSMSNETDASVALDQVTDSASGGLEGAIGGDATMADGQSLAVTELPCGVVVSIIAVTAFTLLLEMMD
;
A
#
# COMPACT_ATOMS: atom_id res chain seq x y z
N MET A 1 20.82 26.56 4.33
CA MET A 1 19.87 25.63 4.95
C MET A 1 19.37 24.71 3.86
N SER A 2 19.16 23.43 4.16
CA SER A 2 18.64 22.48 3.17
C SER A 2 17.15 22.71 3.00
N SER A 3 16.77 23.52 2.02
CA SER A 3 15.38 23.75 1.64
C SER A 3 14.92 22.74 0.59
N TYR A 4 13.61 22.57 0.47
CA TYR A 4 13.01 21.85 -0.66
C TYR A 4 11.72 22.51 -1.12
N ARG A 5 11.28 22.15 -2.32
CA ARG A 5 10.04 22.65 -2.94
C ARG A 5 8.98 21.56 -3.04
N GLU A 6 7.73 21.98 -2.85
CA GLU A 6 6.53 21.16 -3.02
C GLU A 6 5.48 21.95 -3.81
N LEU A 7 4.67 21.25 -4.61
CA LEU A 7 3.50 21.81 -5.25
C LEU A 7 2.26 21.55 -4.36
N LEU A 8 1.79 22.59 -3.69
CA LEU A 8 0.64 22.53 -2.79
C LEU A 8 -0.63 22.97 -3.52
N CYS A 9 -1.75 22.31 -3.22
CA CYS A 9 -3.07 22.84 -3.50
C CYS A 9 -3.36 23.96 -2.49
N THR A 10 -3.62 25.18 -2.94
CA THR A 10 -3.91 26.36 -2.10
C THR A 10 -5.38 26.79 -2.16
N LYS A 11 -6.12 26.32 -3.17
CA LYS A 11 -7.57 26.50 -3.27
C LYS A 11 -8.23 25.32 -3.98
N LEU A 12 -9.46 24.97 -3.58
CA LEU A 12 -10.21 23.91 -4.24
C LEU A 12 -10.63 24.34 -5.64
N SER A 13 -10.23 23.59 -6.66
CA SER A 13 -10.62 23.84 -8.06
C SER A 13 -10.33 22.64 -8.95
N THR A 14 -11.11 22.51 -10.03
CA THR A 14 -10.83 21.59 -11.13
C THR A 14 -9.78 22.13 -12.11
N ASN A 15 -9.43 23.42 -12.04
CA ASN A 15 -8.29 23.98 -12.76
C ASN A 15 -7.03 23.80 -11.91
N PHE A 16 -6.24 22.76 -12.21
CA PHE A 16 -5.03 22.41 -11.46
C PHE A 16 -4.01 23.56 -11.37
N ARG A 17 -3.81 24.31 -12.46
CA ARG A 17 -2.85 25.43 -12.49
C ARG A 17 -3.27 26.55 -11.56
N GLU A 18 -4.55 26.85 -11.51
CA GLU A 18 -5.07 27.84 -10.58
C GLU A 18 -5.11 27.32 -9.15
N ALA A 19 -5.35 26.02 -8.95
CA ALA A 19 -5.46 25.42 -7.63
C ALA A 19 -4.12 25.31 -6.88
N THR A 20 -2.99 25.40 -7.59
CA THR A 20 -1.68 25.00 -7.04
C THR A 20 -0.64 26.11 -7.04
N GLU A 21 0.23 26.08 -6.03
CA GLU A 21 1.39 26.96 -5.90
C GLU A 21 2.62 26.15 -5.45
N ILE A 22 3.79 26.53 -5.98
CA ILE A 22 5.06 25.94 -5.52
C ILE A 22 5.49 26.67 -4.25
N VAL A 23 5.62 25.93 -3.15
CA VAL A 23 6.06 26.43 -1.85
C VAL A 23 7.45 25.90 -1.54
N THR A 24 8.30 26.77 -0.96
CA THR A 24 9.64 26.38 -0.49
C THR A 24 9.63 26.23 1.03
N HIS A 25 10.02 25.05 1.50
CA HIS A 25 10.18 24.73 2.90
C HIS A 25 11.64 24.92 3.33
N PRO A 26 11.90 25.48 4.52
CA PRO A 26 13.27 25.81 4.96
C PRO A 26 14.09 24.58 5.36
N ASP A 27 13.44 23.50 5.77
CA ASP A 27 14.02 22.28 6.31
C ASP A 27 13.50 21.06 5.55
N LEU A 28 14.35 20.04 5.36
CA LEU A 28 13.94 18.76 4.78
C LEU A 28 13.03 17.99 5.75
N PRO A 29 12.08 17.18 5.23
CA PRO A 29 11.33 16.27 6.09
C PRO A 29 12.28 15.27 6.77
N ARG A 30 11.85 14.75 7.91
CA ARG A 30 12.57 13.76 8.72
C ARG A 30 11.81 12.46 8.71
N ALA A 31 12.52 11.34 8.74
CA ALA A 31 11.87 10.04 8.74
C ALA A 31 11.40 9.68 10.16
N SER A 32 10.09 9.57 10.34
CA SER A 32 9.47 9.00 11.54
C SER A 32 9.71 7.48 11.61
N ALA A 33 9.45 6.87 12.77
CA ALA A 33 9.51 5.40 12.89
C ALA A 33 8.63 4.72 11.83
N GLY A 34 9.13 3.68 11.18
CA GLY A 34 8.44 2.97 10.08
C GLY A 34 8.36 3.76 8.76
N HIS A 35 9.03 4.91 8.65
CA HIS A 35 9.02 5.76 7.45
C HIS A 35 10.42 5.95 6.88
N ILE A 36 10.46 6.42 5.64
CA ILE A 36 11.68 6.87 4.95
C ILE A 36 11.46 8.26 4.38
N VAL A 37 12.54 8.97 4.09
CA VAL A 37 12.50 10.18 3.26
C VAL A 37 13.07 9.83 1.89
N VAL A 38 12.30 10.13 0.84
CA VAL A 38 12.68 9.94 -0.55
C VAL A 38 12.96 11.29 -1.18
N LYS A 39 14.12 11.43 -1.82
CA LYS A 39 14.42 12.52 -2.75
C LYS A 39 13.88 12.15 -4.13
N ASN A 40 12.81 12.79 -4.54
CA ASN A 40 12.12 12.45 -5.78
C ASN A 40 12.92 12.88 -7.00
N LYS A 41 12.91 12.01 -8.02
CA LYS A 41 13.51 12.23 -9.32
C LYS A 41 12.49 12.21 -10.44
N TYR A 42 11.46 11.37 -10.33
CA TYR A 42 10.38 11.27 -11.30
C TYR A 42 9.05 11.32 -10.57
N LEU A 43 8.11 12.11 -11.10
CA LEU A 43 6.76 12.28 -10.59
C LEU A 43 5.78 11.68 -11.59
N GLY A 44 4.85 10.85 -11.12
CA GLY A 44 3.81 10.26 -11.95
C GLY A 44 2.59 11.17 -12.05
N VAL A 45 2.15 11.46 -13.28
CA VAL A 45 0.93 12.23 -13.52
C VAL A 45 -0.27 11.32 -13.65
N ASN A 46 -1.40 11.71 -13.04
CA ASN A 46 -2.62 10.92 -12.97
C ASN A 46 -3.85 11.78 -13.29
N ALA A 47 -4.83 11.22 -14.01
CA ALA A 47 -6.08 11.94 -14.31
C ALA A 47 -6.76 12.48 -13.04
N THR A 48 -6.64 11.75 -11.95
CA THR A 48 -7.27 12.11 -10.68
C THR A 48 -6.56 13.25 -9.93
N ASP A 49 -5.42 13.77 -10.41
CA ASP A 49 -4.75 14.93 -9.81
C ASP A 49 -5.68 16.16 -9.77
N ILE A 50 -6.54 16.33 -10.78
CA ILE A 50 -7.60 17.37 -10.78
C ILE A 50 -8.64 17.11 -9.69
N ASN A 51 -9.00 15.84 -9.45
CA ASN A 51 -9.94 15.50 -8.38
C ASN A 51 -9.32 15.70 -6.99
N VAL A 52 -8.00 15.50 -6.85
CA VAL A 52 -7.26 15.85 -5.63
C VAL A 52 -7.37 17.35 -5.37
N THR A 53 -7.07 18.20 -6.34
CA THR A 53 -7.19 19.66 -6.17
C THR A 53 -8.64 20.13 -6.03
N ASN A 54 -9.62 19.35 -6.51
CA ASN A 54 -11.04 19.63 -6.32
C ASN A 54 -11.59 19.12 -4.97
N GLY A 55 -10.74 18.56 -4.09
CA GLY A 55 -11.14 18.13 -2.74
C GLY A 55 -11.91 16.81 -2.69
N VAL A 56 -11.94 16.01 -3.76
CA VAL A 56 -12.70 14.74 -3.79
C VAL A 56 -12.12 13.71 -2.80
N PHE A 57 -10.81 13.76 -2.55
CA PHE A 57 -10.10 12.80 -1.69
C PHE A 57 -9.61 13.38 -0.37
N ASN A 58 -9.89 14.67 -0.11
CA ASN A 58 -9.39 15.34 1.07
C ASN A 58 -10.51 16.18 1.70
N GLU A 59 -10.88 15.82 2.92
CA GLU A 59 -11.85 16.56 3.72
C GLU A 59 -11.23 17.81 4.37
N ASN A 60 -9.90 17.87 4.46
CA ASN A 60 -9.20 19.03 5.01
C ASN A 60 -9.18 20.18 4.00
N PRO A 61 -9.39 21.42 4.45
CA PRO A 61 -9.24 22.58 3.59
C PRO A 61 -7.76 22.75 3.15
N PRO A 62 -7.51 23.40 2.01
CA PRO A 62 -6.16 23.83 1.61
C PRO A 62 -5.43 24.63 2.71
N PRO A 63 -4.09 24.57 2.81
CA PRO A 63 -3.20 23.91 1.86
C PRO A 63 -2.94 22.42 2.13
N PHE A 64 -2.77 21.64 1.06
CA PHE A 64 -2.36 20.23 1.14
C PHE A 64 -1.54 19.79 -0.08
N GLY A 65 -0.70 18.76 0.10
CA GLY A 65 0.17 18.23 -0.95
C GLY A 65 -0.58 17.61 -2.13
N THR A 66 0.00 17.73 -3.33
CA THR A 66 -0.57 17.20 -4.58
C THR A 66 0.27 16.05 -5.16
N GLY A 67 -0.29 15.33 -6.14
CA GLY A 67 0.36 14.16 -6.75
C GLY A 67 0.15 12.87 -5.98
N LEU A 68 0.23 11.73 -6.69
CA LEU A 68 -0.07 10.40 -6.15
C LEU A 68 1.11 9.45 -6.10
N ASP A 69 2.08 9.54 -7.01
CA ASP A 69 3.17 8.58 -7.10
C ASP A 69 4.47 9.22 -7.58
N ALA A 70 5.60 8.72 -7.08
CA ALA A 70 6.93 9.19 -7.43
C ALA A 70 7.98 8.07 -7.33
N ALA A 71 9.09 8.28 -8.02
CA ALA A 71 10.30 7.47 -7.91
C ALA A 71 11.50 8.36 -7.53
N GLY A 72 12.38 7.85 -6.68
CA GLY A 72 13.49 8.62 -6.14
C GLY A 72 14.52 7.78 -5.40
N THR A 73 15.37 8.47 -4.64
CA THR A 73 16.43 7.86 -3.83
C THR A 73 16.11 8.04 -2.35
N VAL A 74 16.28 6.99 -1.56
CA VAL A 74 16.16 7.06 -0.09
C VAL A 74 17.29 7.93 0.46
N VAL A 75 16.96 8.98 1.22
CA VAL A 75 17.94 9.89 1.84
C VAL A 75 17.93 9.86 3.37
N GLU A 76 16.86 9.35 3.97
CA GLU A 76 16.77 9.12 5.41
C GLU A 76 15.90 7.89 5.68
N VAL A 77 16.26 7.11 6.69
CA VAL A 77 15.53 5.92 7.13
C VAL A 77 15.19 6.09 8.60
N GLY A 78 13.91 5.95 8.93
CA GLY A 78 13.39 6.07 10.28
C GLY A 78 13.62 4.80 11.10
N GLN A 79 13.41 4.91 12.41
CA GLN A 79 13.57 3.78 13.32
C GLN A 79 12.66 2.60 12.93
N GLY A 80 13.21 1.39 12.96
CA GLY A 80 12.46 0.15 12.71
C GLY A 80 12.35 -0.26 11.24
N VAL A 81 12.80 0.58 10.30
CA VAL A 81 12.87 0.21 8.88
C VAL A 81 14.17 -0.55 8.60
N THR A 82 14.05 -1.72 7.97
CA THR A 82 15.19 -2.60 7.65
C THR A 82 15.21 -3.06 6.18
N GLU A 83 14.09 -2.86 5.49
CA GLU A 83 13.81 -3.31 4.13
C GLU A 83 14.58 -2.50 3.08
N VAL A 84 14.93 -1.25 3.40
CA VAL A 84 15.70 -0.34 2.54
C VAL A 84 16.73 0.44 3.36
N LYS A 85 17.76 0.95 2.69
CA LYS A 85 18.81 1.82 3.26
C LYS A 85 18.96 3.10 2.45
N VAL A 86 19.61 4.09 3.06
CA VAL A 86 20.00 5.33 2.37
C VAL A 86 20.81 5.00 1.11
N GLY A 87 20.43 5.61 -0.01
CA GLY A 87 21.01 5.38 -1.33
C GLY A 87 20.24 4.41 -2.20
N ASP A 88 19.31 3.62 -1.65
CA ASP A 88 18.46 2.73 -2.46
C ASP A 88 17.51 3.55 -3.35
N PHE A 89 17.15 2.98 -4.50
CA PHE A 89 16.17 3.56 -5.41
C PHE A 89 14.82 2.95 -5.14
N VAL A 90 13.79 3.79 -5.12
CA VAL A 90 12.44 3.37 -4.75
C VAL A 90 11.39 4.02 -5.63
N VAL A 91 10.25 3.35 -5.75
CA VAL A 91 8.99 3.92 -6.24
C VAL A 91 7.92 3.73 -5.17
N TYR A 92 6.99 4.67 -5.07
CA TYR A 92 5.90 4.60 -4.10
C TYR A 92 4.65 5.33 -4.61
N ASP A 93 3.50 5.02 -4.00
CA ASP A 93 2.29 5.83 -4.08
C ASP A 93 1.95 6.47 -2.73
N LYS A 94 1.74 7.78 -2.72
CA LYS A 94 1.30 8.58 -1.57
C LYS A 94 0.80 9.94 -2.06
N PHE A 95 -0.28 10.45 -1.46
CA PHE A 95 -0.68 11.84 -1.67
C PHE A 95 0.41 12.82 -1.20
N GLY A 96 0.62 13.89 -1.97
CA GLY A 96 1.73 14.82 -1.76
C GLY A 96 3.03 14.38 -2.43
N ALA A 97 2.95 13.53 -3.46
CA ALA A 97 4.13 13.08 -4.21
C ALA A 97 4.82 14.20 -5.01
N TYR A 98 4.12 15.29 -5.36
CA TYR A 98 4.68 16.43 -6.10
C TYR A 98 5.53 17.35 -5.21
N ALA A 99 6.57 16.78 -4.62
CA ALA A 99 7.61 17.48 -3.88
C ALA A 99 8.99 16.93 -4.23
N GLU A 100 10.03 17.72 -3.98
CA GLU A 100 11.42 17.30 -4.16
C GLU A 100 11.85 16.27 -3.09
N TYR A 101 11.27 16.34 -1.89
CA TYR A 101 11.50 15.39 -0.80
C TYR A 101 10.17 15.04 -0.13
N VAL A 102 9.93 13.75 0.12
CA VAL A 102 8.68 13.28 0.73
C VAL A 102 8.99 12.22 1.79
N GLU A 103 8.34 12.32 2.94
CA GLU A 103 8.27 11.23 3.92
C GLU A 103 7.21 10.20 3.50
N VAL A 104 7.59 8.93 3.47
CA VAL A 104 6.78 7.82 2.94
C VAL A 104 6.78 6.65 3.94
N PRO A 105 5.61 6.05 4.26
CA PRO A 105 5.56 4.84 5.08
C PRO A 105 6.18 3.66 4.31
N ILE A 106 6.96 2.82 4.98
CA ILE A 106 7.68 1.71 4.33
C ILE A 106 6.74 0.74 3.59
N GLY A 107 5.50 0.59 4.05
CA GLY A 107 4.49 -0.28 3.42
C GLY A 107 4.03 0.15 2.02
N SER A 108 4.32 1.39 1.61
CA SER A 108 4.00 1.93 0.27
C SER A 108 5.20 1.89 -0.69
N VAL A 109 6.34 1.35 -0.26
CA VAL A 109 7.62 1.47 -0.95
C VAL A 109 7.97 0.17 -1.69
N HIS A 110 8.40 0.31 -2.93
CA HIS A 110 8.98 -0.77 -3.71
C HIS A 110 10.40 -0.40 -4.15
N GLU A 111 11.37 -1.26 -3.87
CA GLU A 111 12.76 -1.10 -4.29
C GLU A 111 12.91 -1.24 -5.81
N LEU A 112 13.80 -0.44 -6.39
CA LEU A 112 14.16 -0.46 -7.80
C LEU A 112 15.64 -0.82 -7.96
N PRO A 113 15.99 -1.65 -8.97
CA PRO A 113 17.39 -1.96 -9.27
C PRO A 113 18.15 -0.74 -9.85
N GLU A 114 17.43 0.17 -10.51
CA GLU A 114 17.96 1.41 -11.05
C GLU A 114 16.92 2.52 -10.94
N LEU A 115 17.38 3.76 -10.79
CA LEU A 115 16.49 4.91 -10.75
C LEU A 115 16.02 5.27 -12.17
N SER A 116 14.82 4.81 -12.51
CA SER A 116 14.22 4.96 -13.84
C SER A 116 12.73 5.27 -13.71
N PRO A 117 12.14 6.02 -14.67
CA PRO A 117 10.69 6.23 -14.68
C PRO A 117 9.92 4.95 -15.05
N ALA A 118 10.60 3.89 -15.49
CA ALA A 118 9.98 2.66 -16.01
C ALA A 118 9.07 1.92 -15.02
N ALA A 119 9.22 2.16 -13.71
CA ALA A 119 8.37 1.57 -12.68
C ALA A 119 7.12 2.41 -12.32
N LEU A 120 7.09 3.72 -12.63
CA LEU A 120 5.93 4.59 -12.37
C LEU A 120 4.64 4.16 -13.08
N PRO A 121 4.66 3.54 -14.28
CA PRO A 121 3.46 2.96 -14.85
C PRO A 121 2.80 1.90 -13.95
N LEU A 122 3.54 1.23 -13.05
CA LEU A 122 3.02 0.14 -12.23
C LEU A 122 2.31 0.58 -10.96
N THR A 123 2.81 1.64 -10.30
CA THR A 123 2.40 2.06 -8.95
C THR A 123 0.93 2.38 -8.81
N VAL A 124 0.35 3.09 -9.78
CA VAL A 124 -1.08 3.39 -9.78
C VAL A 124 -1.76 2.75 -10.97
N CYS A 125 -1.20 2.88 -12.17
CA CYS A 125 -1.87 2.46 -13.40
C CYS A 125 -1.89 0.93 -13.58
N GLY A 126 -0.74 0.27 -13.48
CA GLY A 126 -0.59 -1.18 -13.66
C GLY A 126 -1.34 -1.97 -12.60
N ILE A 127 -1.14 -1.63 -11.32
CA ILE A 127 -1.82 -2.30 -10.22
C ILE A 127 -3.34 -2.17 -10.32
N SER A 128 -3.83 -0.95 -10.61
CA SER A 128 -5.26 -0.70 -10.77
C SER A 128 -5.84 -1.48 -11.94
N ALA A 129 -5.15 -1.49 -13.09
CA ALA A 129 -5.59 -2.25 -14.26
C ALA A 129 -5.65 -3.76 -13.99
N SER A 130 -4.63 -4.31 -13.32
CA SER A 130 -4.52 -5.72 -12.97
C SER A 130 -5.64 -6.18 -12.03
N ILE A 131 -5.88 -5.42 -10.96
CA ILE A 131 -6.95 -5.74 -10.01
C ILE A 131 -8.32 -5.52 -10.68
N ALA A 132 -8.54 -4.38 -11.34
CA ALA A 132 -9.82 -4.06 -11.94
C ALA A 132 -10.27 -5.13 -12.96
N ILE A 133 -9.38 -5.55 -13.87
CA ILE A 133 -9.76 -6.52 -14.89
C ILE A 133 -9.99 -7.92 -14.31
N LYS A 134 -9.24 -8.32 -13.27
CA LYS A 134 -9.36 -9.64 -12.65
C LYS A 134 -10.54 -9.70 -11.68
N GLU A 135 -10.67 -8.74 -10.78
CA GLU A 135 -11.64 -8.78 -9.68
C GLU A 135 -12.99 -8.16 -10.04
N CYS A 136 -12.99 -7.06 -10.82
CA CYS A 136 -14.24 -6.43 -11.26
C CYS A 136 -14.69 -6.95 -12.63
N GLY A 137 -13.74 -7.18 -13.53
CA GLY A 137 -14.00 -7.76 -14.85
C GLY A 137 -14.24 -9.27 -14.81
N GLU A 138 -13.77 -9.97 -13.77
CA GLU A 138 -13.82 -11.43 -13.67
C GLU A 138 -13.32 -12.09 -14.97
N LEU A 139 -12.21 -11.56 -15.50
CA LEU A 139 -11.68 -11.89 -16.82
C LEU A 139 -11.50 -13.40 -17.00
N LYS A 140 -12.07 -13.94 -18.08
CA LYS A 140 -11.88 -15.32 -18.53
C LYS A 140 -11.17 -15.32 -19.87
N THR A 141 -11.05 -16.49 -20.49
CA THR A 141 -10.50 -16.65 -21.84
C THR A 141 -11.62 -16.62 -22.88
N ASN A 142 -11.30 -16.23 -24.11
CA ASN A 142 -12.22 -16.19 -25.26
C ASN A 142 -13.38 -15.19 -25.13
N GLU A 143 -13.17 -14.10 -24.39
CA GLU A 143 -14.11 -12.99 -24.25
C GLU A 143 -13.72 -11.82 -25.17
N THR A 144 -14.69 -10.96 -25.47
CA THR A 144 -14.49 -9.68 -26.15
C THR A 144 -14.33 -8.58 -25.11
N VAL A 145 -13.12 -8.03 -25.01
CA VAL A 145 -12.76 -6.99 -24.03
C VAL A 145 -12.63 -5.65 -24.74
N PHE A 146 -13.45 -4.68 -24.36
CA PHE A 146 -13.38 -3.31 -24.84
C PHE A 146 -12.67 -2.42 -23.84
N VAL A 147 -11.64 -1.70 -24.27
CA VAL A 147 -10.82 -0.84 -23.42
C VAL A 147 -10.93 0.59 -23.93
N THR A 148 -11.38 1.52 -23.08
CA THR A 148 -11.31 2.95 -23.38
C THR A 148 -9.95 3.53 -22.97
N ALA A 149 -9.55 4.65 -23.59
CA ALA A 149 -8.25 5.28 -23.35
C ALA A 149 -7.07 4.28 -23.40
N SER A 150 -7.12 3.33 -24.33
CA SER A 150 -6.32 2.10 -24.25
C SER A 150 -4.82 2.33 -24.39
N ALA A 151 -4.43 3.42 -25.06
CA ALA A 151 -3.03 3.80 -25.20
C ALA A 151 -2.51 4.63 -24.01
N GLY A 152 -3.33 4.89 -22.99
CA GLY A 152 -2.95 5.68 -21.82
C GLY A 152 -2.31 4.84 -20.70
N GLY A 153 -2.13 5.48 -19.54
CA GLY A 153 -1.43 4.91 -18.39
C GLY A 153 -1.95 3.54 -17.93
N ALA A 154 -3.25 3.42 -17.62
CA ALA A 154 -3.86 2.16 -17.18
C ALA A 154 -4.31 1.27 -18.34
N GLY A 155 -4.86 1.88 -19.40
CA GLY A 155 -5.40 1.15 -20.55
C GLY A 155 -4.39 0.22 -21.24
N GLN A 156 -3.11 0.63 -21.29
CA GLN A 156 -2.06 -0.17 -21.91
C GLN A 156 -1.87 -1.53 -21.21
N PHE A 157 -2.10 -1.58 -19.89
CA PHE A 157 -1.98 -2.81 -19.12
C PHE A 157 -3.18 -3.72 -19.36
N VAL A 158 -4.40 -3.16 -19.38
CA VAL A 158 -5.63 -3.93 -19.63
C VAL A 158 -5.57 -4.61 -20.99
N VAL A 159 -5.10 -3.90 -22.02
CA VAL A 159 -4.91 -4.48 -23.36
C VAL A 159 -4.01 -5.71 -23.29
N GLN A 160 -2.82 -5.56 -22.71
CA GLN A 160 -1.84 -6.64 -22.66
C GLN A 160 -2.30 -7.82 -21.80
N LEU A 161 -2.84 -7.55 -20.61
CA LEU A 161 -3.34 -8.58 -19.68
C LEU A 161 -4.51 -9.36 -20.29
N ALA A 162 -5.45 -8.67 -20.94
CA ALA A 162 -6.57 -9.32 -21.64
C ALA A 162 -6.08 -10.18 -22.81
N LYS A 163 -5.13 -9.68 -23.62
CA LYS A 163 -4.52 -10.48 -24.70
C LYS A 163 -3.79 -11.71 -24.18
N MET A 164 -3.01 -11.58 -23.12
CA MET A 164 -2.30 -12.67 -22.47
C MET A 164 -3.26 -13.75 -21.92
N ALA A 165 -4.45 -13.35 -21.49
CA ALA A 165 -5.51 -14.26 -21.04
C ALA A 165 -6.30 -14.93 -22.18
N GLY A 166 -5.91 -14.72 -23.46
CA GLY A 166 -6.54 -15.37 -24.61
C GLY A 166 -7.82 -14.69 -25.09
N ASN A 167 -7.95 -13.38 -24.90
CA ASN A 167 -9.14 -12.63 -25.29
C ASN A 167 -8.95 -11.87 -26.60
N HIS A 168 -10.10 -11.49 -27.20
CA HIS A 168 -10.17 -10.53 -28.29
C HIS A 168 -10.32 -9.13 -27.70
N VAL A 169 -9.38 -8.23 -28.02
CA VAL A 169 -9.31 -6.90 -27.40
C VAL A 169 -9.59 -5.81 -28.43
N ILE A 170 -10.60 -5.00 -28.11
CA ILE A 170 -10.95 -3.78 -28.83
C ILE A 170 -10.44 -2.60 -28.00
N GLY A 171 -9.67 -1.71 -28.62
CA GLY A 171 -9.12 -0.52 -27.96
C GLY A 171 -9.52 0.77 -28.68
N THR A 172 -9.80 1.84 -27.93
CA THR A 172 -10.08 3.17 -28.49
C THR A 172 -8.95 4.17 -28.23
N CYS A 173 -8.67 5.02 -29.21
CA CYS A 173 -7.66 6.07 -29.11
C CYS A 173 -7.93 7.25 -30.06
N SER A 174 -7.16 8.33 -29.91
CA SER A 174 -7.39 9.61 -30.59
C SER A 174 -6.60 9.83 -31.89
N ASN A 175 -5.58 9.03 -32.19
CA ASN A 175 -4.71 9.28 -33.34
C ASN A 175 -4.03 8.01 -33.86
N ASP A 176 -3.43 8.10 -35.06
CA ASP A 176 -2.83 6.93 -35.73
C ASP A 176 -1.54 6.44 -35.07
N GLU A 177 -0.81 7.30 -34.36
CA GLU A 177 0.37 6.90 -33.60
C GLU A 177 -0.02 5.95 -32.46
N LYS A 178 -1.10 6.27 -31.74
CA LYS A 178 -1.73 5.41 -30.74
C LYS A 178 -2.28 4.14 -31.37
N VAL A 179 -2.83 4.19 -32.59
CA VAL A 179 -3.23 2.98 -33.32
C VAL A 179 -2.04 2.05 -33.54
N ALA A 180 -0.92 2.58 -34.02
CA ALA A 180 0.30 1.79 -34.23
C ALA A 180 0.85 1.23 -32.92
N HIS A 181 0.84 2.01 -31.84
CA HIS A 181 1.25 1.57 -30.52
C HIS A 181 0.38 0.42 -29.99
N LEU A 182 -0.95 0.55 -30.04
CA LEU A 182 -1.88 -0.47 -29.55
C LEU A 182 -1.78 -1.79 -30.32
N LYS A 183 -1.53 -1.73 -31.63
CA LYS A 183 -1.23 -2.94 -32.43
C LYS A 183 0.02 -3.65 -31.95
N LYS A 184 1.07 -2.92 -31.55
CA LYS A 184 2.29 -3.51 -30.97
C LYS A 184 2.03 -4.18 -29.61
N LEU A 185 1.08 -3.65 -28.83
CA LEU A 185 0.61 -4.27 -27.58
C LEU A 185 -0.31 -5.49 -27.81
N GLY A 186 -0.62 -5.83 -29.06
CA GLY A 186 -1.44 -6.99 -29.42
C GLY A 186 -2.94 -6.72 -29.50
N CYS A 187 -3.40 -5.46 -29.46
CA CYS A 187 -4.81 -5.13 -29.62
C CYS A 187 -5.33 -5.55 -31.01
N ASP A 188 -6.40 -6.35 -31.04
CA ASP A 188 -6.93 -6.94 -32.28
C ASP A 188 -7.67 -5.92 -33.13
N ARG A 189 -8.48 -5.07 -32.48
CA ARG A 189 -9.22 -4.00 -33.16
C ARG A 189 -9.00 -2.68 -32.46
N VAL A 190 -8.22 -1.80 -33.09
CA VAL A 190 -8.06 -0.42 -32.61
C VAL A 190 -9.01 0.49 -33.36
N ILE A 191 -9.81 1.28 -32.64
CA ILE A 191 -10.72 2.28 -33.18
C ILE A 191 -10.12 3.67 -32.93
N ASN A 192 -9.81 4.39 -34.00
CA ASN A 192 -9.49 5.81 -33.90
C ASN A 192 -10.79 6.60 -33.92
N TYR A 193 -11.25 7.07 -32.76
CA TYR A 193 -12.57 7.69 -32.63
C TYR A 193 -12.69 9.07 -33.30
N ASN A 194 -11.56 9.65 -33.76
CA ASN A 194 -11.57 10.85 -34.61
C ASN A 194 -11.79 10.54 -36.09
N LYS A 195 -11.82 9.25 -36.47
CA LYS A 195 -11.98 8.78 -37.86
C LYS A 195 -13.12 7.80 -38.05
N GLU A 196 -13.50 7.09 -36.98
CA GLU A 196 -14.51 6.06 -37.00
C GLU A 196 -15.51 6.29 -35.86
N ASN A 197 -16.79 6.07 -36.12
CA ASN A 197 -17.81 6.08 -35.07
C ASN A 197 -17.77 4.76 -34.30
N ILE A 198 -17.55 4.82 -32.99
CA ILE A 198 -17.41 3.63 -32.13
C ILE A 198 -18.70 2.79 -32.15
N ASP A 199 -19.87 3.40 -32.00
CA ASP A 199 -21.15 2.68 -31.97
C ASP A 199 -21.41 1.92 -33.28
N GLU A 200 -21.16 2.57 -34.42
CA GLU A 200 -21.31 1.92 -35.74
C GLU A 200 -20.34 0.75 -35.91
N VAL A 201 -19.09 0.91 -35.49
CA VAL A 201 -18.07 -0.16 -35.52
C VAL A 201 -18.52 -1.33 -34.64
N LEU A 202 -18.94 -1.06 -33.39
CA LEU A 202 -19.35 -2.10 -32.46
C LEU A 202 -20.57 -2.87 -32.97
N LYS A 203 -21.60 -2.19 -33.47
CA LYS A 203 -22.80 -2.84 -34.04
C LYS A 203 -22.48 -3.70 -35.26
N LYS A 204 -21.59 -3.22 -36.12
CA LYS A 204 -21.26 -3.89 -37.39
C LYS A 204 -20.31 -5.07 -37.21
N GLU A 205 -19.24 -4.87 -36.45
CA GLU A 205 -18.16 -5.86 -36.31
C GLU A 205 -18.40 -6.83 -35.14
N TYR A 206 -19.15 -6.39 -34.11
CA TYR A 206 -19.41 -7.14 -32.88
C TYR A 206 -20.90 -7.26 -32.58
N PRO A 207 -21.71 -7.86 -33.47
CA PRO A 207 -23.17 -7.94 -33.29
C PRO A 207 -23.61 -8.77 -32.07
N LYS A 208 -22.70 -9.56 -31.48
CA LYS A 208 -22.93 -10.28 -30.21
C LYS A 208 -22.67 -9.42 -28.96
N GLY A 209 -22.11 -8.23 -29.14
CA GLY A 209 -21.73 -7.30 -28.09
C GLY A 209 -20.37 -7.59 -27.46
N ILE A 210 -20.04 -6.78 -26.46
CA ILE A 210 -18.81 -6.83 -25.66
C ILE A 210 -19.06 -7.55 -24.34
N ASP A 211 -18.17 -8.46 -23.95
CA ASP A 211 -18.28 -9.23 -22.69
C ASP A 211 -17.75 -8.46 -21.48
N ILE A 212 -16.67 -7.69 -21.66
CA ILE A 212 -16.08 -6.86 -20.60
C ILE A 212 -15.74 -5.48 -21.17
N ALA A 213 -16.15 -4.42 -20.48
CA ALA A 213 -15.73 -3.07 -20.79
C ALA A 213 -14.92 -2.47 -19.65
N PHE A 214 -13.69 -2.04 -19.95
CA PHE A 214 -12.86 -1.20 -19.08
C PHE A 214 -13.09 0.27 -19.46
N GLU A 215 -13.98 0.93 -18.72
CA GLU A 215 -14.53 2.25 -19.03
C GLU A 215 -13.90 3.33 -18.12
N THR A 216 -13.33 4.35 -18.75
CA THR A 216 -12.50 5.38 -18.10
C THR A 216 -12.94 6.80 -18.45
N ILE A 217 -13.85 6.95 -19.43
CA ILE A 217 -14.21 8.22 -20.04
C ILE A 217 -15.47 8.79 -19.41
N GLY A 218 -16.50 7.98 -19.18
CA GLY A 218 -17.81 8.44 -18.73
C GLY A 218 -18.67 9.03 -19.85
N GLY A 219 -19.72 9.75 -19.47
CA GLY A 219 -20.60 10.47 -20.40
C GLY A 219 -21.18 9.62 -21.55
N GLU A 220 -21.16 10.18 -22.76
CA GLU A 220 -21.65 9.52 -23.98
C GLU A 220 -20.87 8.24 -24.35
N MET A 221 -19.60 8.15 -23.97
CA MET A 221 -18.81 6.93 -24.17
C MET A 221 -19.37 5.79 -23.33
N PHE A 222 -19.65 6.04 -22.05
CA PHE A 222 -20.26 5.04 -21.17
C PHE A 222 -21.59 4.53 -21.74
N LYS A 223 -22.44 5.45 -22.23
CA LYS A 223 -23.70 5.08 -22.90
C LYS A 223 -23.45 4.22 -24.14
N THR A 224 -22.51 4.61 -25.00
CA THR A 224 -22.15 3.87 -26.22
C THR A 224 -21.69 2.45 -25.88
N VAL A 225 -20.84 2.31 -24.85
CA VAL A 225 -20.40 1.00 -24.36
C VAL A 225 -21.58 0.19 -23.85
N PHE A 226 -22.43 0.78 -23.00
CA PHE A 226 -23.58 0.12 -22.41
C PHE A 226 -24.54 -0.46 -23.47
N ASP A 227 -24.86 0.32 -24.51
CA ASP A 227 -25.75 -0.11 -25.58
C ASP A 227 -25.18 -1.32 -26.35
N ASN A 228 -23.86 -1.43 -26.43
CA ASN A 228 -23.13 -2.45 -27.17
C ASN A 228 -22.63 -3.62 -26.30
N MET A 229 -23.05 -3.72 -25.04
CA MET A 229 -22.73 -4.86 -24.19
C MET A 229 -23.44 -6.15 -24.65
N ALA A 230 -22.72 -7.28 -24.51
CA ALA A 230 -23.25 -8.62 -24.67
C ALA A 230 -24.19 -9.00 -23.52
N ILE A 231 -24.93 -10.11 -23.72
CA ILE A 231 -25.67 -10.75 -22.62
C ILE A 231 -24.66 -11.21 -21.57
N ARG A 232 -24.90 -10.88 -20.29
CA ARG A 232 -24.02 -11.09 -19.14
C ARG A 232 -22.70 -10.31 -19.20
N GLY A 233 -22.68 -9.24 -19.99
CA GLY A 233 -21.55 -8.33 -20.05
C GLY A 233 -21.27 -7.64 -18.71
N ARG A 234 -20.01 -7.29 -18.47
CA ARG A 234 -19.54 -6.58 -17.26
C ARG A 234 -18.91 -5.25 -17.64
N ILE A 235 -19.37 -4.16 -17.06
CA ILE A 235 -18.75 -2.85 -17.20
C ILE A 235 -18.00 -2.51 -15.91
N ILE A 236 -16.70 -2.28 -16.04
CA ILE A 236 -15.85 -1.76 -14.99
C ILE A 236 -15.85 -0.23 -15.12
N VAL A 237 -16.46 0.45 -14.16
CA VAL A 237 -16.36 1.91 -14.04
C VAL A 237 -15.03 2.21 -13.33
N PHE A 238 -13.99 2.43 -14.13
CA PHE A 238 -12.65 2.73 -13.65
C PHE A 238 -12.43 4.22 -13.45
N GLY A 239 -13.11 5.06 -14.23
CA GLY A 239 -13.05 6.51 -14.14
C GLY A 239 -14.04 7.18 -15.08
N HIS A 240 -14.10 8.51 -15.03
CA HIS A 240 -14.97 9.33 -15.88
C HIS A 240 -14.27 10.65 -16.25
N ILE A 241 -13.10 10.52 -16.90
CA ILE A 241 -12.18 11.65 -17.12
C ILE A 241 -12.80 12.80 -17.91
N SER A 242 -13.81 12.57 -18.76
CA SER A 242 -14.48 13.63 -19.51
C SER A 242 -15.24 14.61 -18.62
N GLU A 243 -15.54 14.23 -17.37
CA GLU A 243 -16.36 15.02 -16.46
C GLU A 243 -15.55 15.68 -15.33
N TYR A 244 -14.28 15.30 -15.13
CA TYR A 244 -13.45 15.79 -14.01
C TYR A 244 -13.23 17.31 -14.01
N ARG A 245 -13.20 17.94 -15.19
CA ARG A 245 -13.03 19.41 -15.29
C ARG A 245 -14.30 20.19 -14.94
N GLY A 246 -15.46 19.53 -14.91
CA GLY A 246 -16.75 20.17 -14.64
C GLY A 246 -17.25 21.08 -15.77
N ASP A 247 -16.56 21.12 -16.91
CA ASP A 247 -16.92 21.86 -18.12
C ASP A 247 -17.92 21.09 -19.00
N THR A 248 -18.04 19.78 -18.77
CA THR A 248 -18.97 18.91 -19.48
C THR A 248 -20.25 18.72 -18.66
N PRO A 249 -21.44 19.01 -19.21
CA PRO A 249 -22.69 18.68 -18.56
C PRO A 249 -22.75 17.20 -18.23
N ARG A 250 -23.17 16.85 -17.00
CA ARG A 250 -23.41 15.44 -16.65
C ARG A 250 -24.36 14.81 -17.65
N SER A 251 -24.01 13.61 -18.15
CA SER A 251 -24.87 12.90 -19.09
C SER A 251 -26.26 12.68 -18.49
N PRO A 252 -27.36 12.86 -19.28
CA PRO A 252 -28.71 12.54 -18.84
C PRO A 252 -28.95 11.03 -18.72
N PHE A 253 -27.94 10.19 -18.98
CA PHE A 253 -28.03 8.75 -18.88
C PHE A 253 -28.06 8.29 -17.42
N THR A 254 -29.28 8.27 -16.87
CA THR A 254 -29.54 7.85 -15.48
C THR A 254 -29.59 6.34 -15.32
N VAL A 255 -29.38 5.86 -14.09
CA VAL A 255 -29.57 4.44 -13.74
C VAL A 255 -30.97 3.94 -14.10
N SER A 256 -32.00 4.77 -13.91
CA SER A 256 -33.38 4.41 -14.28
C SER A 256 -33.52 4.09 -15.77
N ALA A 257 -32.84 4.86 -16.63
CA ALA A 257 -32.81 4.61 -18.08
C ALA A 257 -32.05 3.33 -18.45
N MET A 258 -31.21 2.80 -17.56
CA MET A 258 -30.44 1.56 -17.76
C MET A 258 -31.22 0.30 -17.37
N ASN A 259 -32.24 0.41 -16.50
CA ASN A 259 -32.88 -0.72 -15.83
C ASN A 259 -33.36 -1.82 -16.79
N GLU A 260 -34.04 -1.45 -17.88
CA GLU A 260 -34.55 -2.43 -18.84
C GLU A 260 -33.42 -3.22 -19.49
N VAL A 261 -32.39 -2.55 -19.99
CA VAL A 261 -31.26 -3.20 -20.65
C VAL A 261 -30.42 -4.01 -19.66
N LEU A 262 -30.19 -3.49 -18.45
CA LEU A 262 -29.53 -4.22 -17.37
C LEU A 262 -30.24 -5.54 -17.06
N LEU A 263 -31.56 -5.48 -16.87
CA LEU A 263 -32.39 -6.66 -16.58
C LEU A 263 -32.40 -7.65 -17.75
N MET A 264 -32.70 -7.16 -18.96
CA MET A 264 -32.93 -8.02 -20.12
C MET A 264 -31.64 -8.66 -20.67
N LYS A 265 -30.48 -7.99 -20.51
CA LYS A 265 -29.17 -8.54 -20.86
C LYS A 265 -28.42 -9.13 -19.68
N ALA A 266 -28.92 -9.03 -18.45
CA ALA A 266 -28.21 -9.42 -17.23
C ALA A 266 -26.80 -8.79 -17.12
N ILE A 267 -26.67 -7.51 -17.49
CA ILE A 267 -25.41 -6.77 -17.44
C ILE A 267 -25.11 -6.35 -16.00
N THR A 268 -23.83 -6.37 -15.63
CA THR A 268 -23.35 -5.76 -14.38
C THR A 268 -22.55 -4.49 -14.65
N VAL A 269 -22.68 -3.52 -13.76
CA VAL A 269 -21.88 -2.29 -13.74
C VAL A 269 -21.23 -2.20 -12.37
N ARG A 270 -19.90 -2.19 -12.32
CA ARG A 270 -19.14 -2.25 -11.06
C ARG A 270 -18.11 -1.14 -11.00
N GLY A 271 -18.18 -0.33 -9.95
CA GLY A 271 -17.15 0.66 -9.65
C GLY A 271 -15.86 0.01 -9.17
N PHE A 272 -14.73 0.61 -9.52
CA PHE A 272 -13.41 0.22 -9.04
C PHE A 272 -12.74 1.39 -8.34
N LEU A 273 -12.20 1.17 -7.14
CA LEU A 273 -11.38 2.12 -6.40
C LEU A 273 -10.20 1.36 -5.77
N LEU A 274 -8.97 1.65 -6.22
CA LEU A 274 -7.77 0.90 -5.82
C LEU A 274 -7.63 0.70 -4.30
N ARG A 275 -7.91 1.75 -3.52
CA ARG A 275 -7.76 1.74 -2.06
C ARG A 275 -8.65 0.70 -1.35
N THR A 276 -9.73 0.23 -1.96
CA THR A 276 -10.60 -0.80 -1.38
C THR A 276 -10.07 -2.22 -1.56
N TYR A 277 -8.92 -2.39 -2.22
CA TYR A 277 -8.29 -3.67 -2.53
C TYR A 277 -6.85 -3.76 -1.95
N ALA A 278 -6.57 -3.01 -0.88
CA ALA A 278 -5.22 -2.87 -0.32
C ALA A 278 -4.57 -4.20 0.07
N ASP A 279 -5.37 -5.17 0.50
CA ASP A 279 -4.96 -6.52 0.91
C ASP A 279 -4.40 -7.36 -0.25
N ILE A 280 -4.86 -7.13 -1.48
CA ILE A 280 -4.41 -7.90 -2.67
C ILE A 280 -3.42 -7.15 -3.55
N ILE A 281 -3.11 -5.88 -3.24
CA ILE A 281 -2.10 -5.08 -3.96
C ILE A 281 -0.75 -5.81 -4.04
N PRO A 282 -0.16 -6.34 -2.94
CA PRO A 282 1.15 -6.98 -3.00
C PRO A 282 1.21 -8.15 -3.99
N THR A 283 0.17 -8.98 -4.02
CA THR A 283 0.07 -10.14 -4.93
C THR A 283 0.06 -9.69 -6.39
N HIS A 284 -0.80 -8.72 -6.72
CA HIS A 284 -0.89 -8.23 -8.10
C HIS A 284 0.38 -7.47 -8.54
N MET A 285 1.03 -6.75 -7.62
CA MET A 285 2.29 -6.06 -7.92
C MET A 285 3.41 -7.06 -8.23
N ALA A 286 3.53 -8.14 -7.44
CA ALA A 286 4.48 -9.20 -7.69
C ALA A 286 4.28 -9.88 -9.06
N ASP A 287 3.02 -10.16 -9.43
CA ASP A 287 2.67 -10.72 -10.73
C ASP A 287 3.09 -9.77 -11.89
N LEU A 288 2.82 -8.48 -11.77
CA LEU A 288 3.19 -7.49 -12.79
C LEU A 288 4.71 -7.38 -12.95
N PHE A 289 5.46 -7.33 -11.84
CA PHE A 289 6.93 -7.32 -11.88
C PHE A 289 7.48 -8.59 -12.52
N LYS A 290 6.91 -9.75 -12.22
CA LYS A 290 7.30 -11.01 -12.86
C LYS A 290 7.09 -10.95 -14.37
N LEU A 291 5.93 -10.46 -14.83
CA LEU A 291 5.64 -10.34 -16.26
C LEU A 291 6.58 -9.37 -16.99
N ILE A 292 6.97 -8.27 -16.35
CA ILE A 292 7.96 -7.33 -16.89
C ILE A 292 9.34 -7.96 -16.97
N LYS A 293 9.77 -8.64 -15.90
CA LYS A 293 11.06 -9.35 -15.86
C LYS A 293 11.14 -10.44 -16.94
N GLU A 294 10.04 -11.11 -17.23
CA GLU A 294 9.92 -12.11 -18.30
C GLU A 294 9.79 -11.48 -19.71
N GLY A 295 9.73 -10.15 -19.82
CA GLY A 295 9.56 -9.44 -21.10
C GLY A 295 8.18 -9.62 -21.74
N LYS A 296 7.19 -10.09 -20.97
CA LYS A 296 5.82 -10.35 -21.45
C LYS A 296 4.89 -9.16 -21.32
N LEU A 297 5.23 -8.21 -20.44
CA LEU A 297 4.46 -7.01 -20.20
C LEU A 297 5.34 -5.78 -20.39
N LEU A 298 4.85 -4.81 -21.14
CA LEU A 298 5.48 -3.52 -21.36
C LEU A 298 4.81 -2.46 -20.48
N ALA A 299 5.62 -1.77 -19.68
CA ALA A 299 5.21 -0.62 -18.88
C ALA A 299 5.62 0.67 -19.60
N GLY A 300 4.75 1.18 -20.46
CA GLY A 300 5.01 2.36 -21.29
C GLY A 300 4.96 3.66 -20.50
N VAL A 301 6.01 4.46 -20.65
CA VAL A 301 6.10 5.87 -20.24
C VAL A 301 5.93 6.74 -21.49
N ASP A 302 5.23 7.85 -21.33
CA ASP A 302 5.07 8.83 -22.40
C ASP A 302 6.42 9.43 -22.81
N PRO A 303 6.73 9.55 -24.11
CA PRO A 303 8.01 10.07 -24.56
C PRO A 303 8.14 11.59 -24.43
N THR A 304 7.08 12.32 -24.09
CA THR A 304 7.14 13.78 -23.91
C THR A 304 7.86 14.11 -22.62
N GLU A 305 8.93 14.89 -22.73
CA GLU A 305 9.75 15.29 -21.58
C GLU A 305 9.14 16.51 -20.88
N PHE A 306 8.97 16.40 -19.56
CA PHE A 306 8.60 17.50 -18.67
C PHE A 306 9.61 17.55 -17.53
N HIS A 307 10.04 18.76 -17.15
CA HIS A 307 11.08 19.00 -16.17
C HIS A 307 10.68 20.01 -15.11
N GLY A 308 10.87 19.62 -13.84
CA GLY A 308 10.60 20.48 -12.68
C GLY A 308 9.13 20.54 -12.27
N LEU A 309 8.88 20.99 -11.03
CA LEU A 309 7.53 21.14 -10.47
C LEU A 309 6.69 22.12 -11.30
N GLU A 310 7.34 23.09 -11.94
CA GLU A 310 6.74 24.12 -12.79
C GLU A 310 6.00 23.54 -13.99
N GLN A 311 6.43 22.37 -14.49
CA GLN A 311 5.83 21.72 -15.66
C GLN A 311 4.81 20.63 -15.32
N VAL A 312 4.53 20.39 -14.03
CA VAL A 312 3.44 19.48 -13.62
C VAL A 312 2.09 19.91 -14.21
N PRO A 313 1.67 21.19 -14.17
CA PRO A 313 0.44 21.62 -14.82
C PRO A 313 0.44 21.38 -16.34
N ASP A 314 1.58 21.57 -17.01
CA ASP A 314 1.71 21.35 -18.46
C ASP A 314 1.57 19.85 -18.81
N ALA A 315 2.11 18.98 -17.97
CA ALA A 315 2.01 17.54 -18.11
C ALA A 315 0.57 17.04 -17.90
N ILE A 316 -0.16 17.63 -16.94
CA ILE A 316 -1.60 17.40 -16.75
C ILE A 316 -2.37 17.87 -17.98
N ASP A 317 -2.12 19.08 -18.48
CA ASP A 317 -2.77 19.60 -19.69
C ASP A 317 -2.47 18.74 -20.92
N HIS A 318 -1.27 18.20 -21.05
CA HIS A 318 -0.89 17.26 -22.12
C HIS A 318 -1.75 15.98 -22.09
N MET A 319 -1.96 15.40 -20.91
CA MET A 319 -2.81 14.23 -20.72
C MET A 319 -4.28 14.54 -21.03
N TYR A 320 -4.81 15.67 -20.54
CA TYR A 320 -6.19 16.09 -20.82
C TYR A 320 -6.41 16.51 -22.28
N ALA A 321 -5.36 16.90 -22.99
CA ALA A 321 -5.39 17.08 -24.45
C ALA A 321 -5.31 15.76 -25.23
N HIS A 322 -5.36 14.62 -24.54
CA HIS A 322 -5.31 13.27 -25.10
C HIS A 322 -4.08 13.01 -25.98
N LYS A 323 -2.93 13.62 -25.64
CA LYS A 323 -1.70 13.49 -26.42
C LYS A 323 -0.87 12.27 -26.01
N ASN A 324 -0.93 11.89 -24.74
CA ASN A 324 -0.03 10.90 -24.17
C ASN A 324 -0.19 9.47 -24.71
N ILE A 325 0.91 8.74 -24.82
CA ILE A 325 1.03 7.31 -25.06
C ILE A 325 1.75 6.69 -23.85
N GLY A 326 1.00 6.03 -22.97
CA GLY A 326 1.51 5.50 -21.70
C GLY A 326 1.36 6.48 -20.53
N LYS A 327 2.14 6.25 -19.47
CA LYS A 327 2.14 7.05 -18.23
C LYS A 327 2.90 8.36 -18.45
N VAL A 328 2.27 9.48 -18.16
CA VAL A 328 2.94 10.79 -18.20
C VAL A 328 3.79 10.94 -16.94
N VAL A 329 5.02 11.42 -17.12
CA VAL A 329 6.02 11.56 -16.06
C VAL A 329 6.66 12.94 -16.14
N VAL A 330 6.97 13.52 -14.98
CA VAL A 330 7.75 14.76 -14.85
C VAL A 330 9.07 14.43 -14.16
N GLU A 331 10.19 14.80 -14.76
CA GLU A 331 11.52 14.62 -14.18
C GLU A 331 11.91 15.84 -13.34
N LEU A 332 12.31 15.64 -12.09
CA LEU A 332 12.87 16.70 -11.28
C LEU A 332 14.36 16.89 -11.57
N PRO A 333 14.84 18.15 -11.69
CA PRO A 333 16.25 18.41 -11.91
C PRO A 333 17.07 17.91 -10.73
N VAL A 334 18.22 17.31 -11.00
CA VAL A 334 19.20 17.07 -9.94
C VAL A 334 19.76 18.42 -9.54
N ALA A 335 19.54 18.85 -8.30
CA ALA A 335 20.12 20.08 -7.77
C ALA A 335 21.62 20.13 -8.14
N ARG A 336 22.05 21.22 -8.80
CA ARG A 336 23.46 21.39 -9.17
C ARG A 336 24.29 21.42 -7.89
N SER A 337 25.45 20.77 -7.91
CA SER A 337 26.43 20.71 -6.81
C SER A 337 26.80 22.07 -6.18
N ALA A 338 26.43 23.20 -6.79
CA ALA A 338 26.63 24.54 -6.24
C ALA A 338 25.81 24.81 -4.96
N ASP A 339 24.64 24.17 -4.78
CA ASP A 339 23.75 24.41 -3.64
C ASP A 339 24.11 23.57 -2.40
N LEU A 340 25.07 22.65 -2.54
CA LEU A 340 25.60 21.79 -1.45
C LEU A 340 26.86 22.35 -0.78
N LYS A 341 27.29 23.57 -1.11
CA LYS A 341 28.42 24.23 -0.42
C LYS A 341 27.99 24.84 0.90
N SER A 342 27.70 24.01 1.91
CA SER A 342 28.04 24.37 3.28
C SER A 342 29.49 23.91 3.56
N PRO A 343 30.28 24.65 4.34
CA PRO A 343 31.67 24.27 4.60
C PRO A 343 31.67 23.01 5.47
N ILE A 344 31.95 21.86 4.86
CA ILE A 344 32.44 20.69 5.59
C ILE A 344 33.74 21.16 6.25
N LYS A 345 33.73 21.29 7.58
CA LYS A 345 34.97 21.46 8.35
C LYS A 345 35.86 20.26 8.01
N PRO A 346 37.11 20.47 7.58
CA PRO A 346 38.00 19.36 7.28
C PRO A 346 38.19 18.54 8.55
N THR A 347 37.87 17.25 8.46
CA THR A 347 38.30 16.25 9.43
C THR A 347 39.83 16.30 9.50
N PRO A 348 40.43 16.31 10.69
CA PRO A 348 41.89 16.33 10.80
C PRO A 348 42.46 15.02 10.22
N SER A 349 43.55 15.15 9.48
CA SER A 349 44.34 14.04 8.95
C SER A 349 44.89 13.15 10.06
N PRO A 350 45.05 11.84 9.83
CA PRO A 350 45.57 10.93 10.84
C PRO A 350 47.10 11.05 10.92
N GLU A 351 47.59 11.87 11.85
CA GLU A 351 48.97 11.76 12.33
C GLU A 351 48.97 11.51 13.84
N SER A 352 49.56 10.36 14.20
CA SER A 352 50.05 9.93 15.51
C SER A 352 49.06 9.98 16.69
N LEU A 353 48.31 8.90 16.88
CA LEU A 353 48.09 8.34 18.22
C LEU A 353 48.79 6.99 18.32
N CYS A 354 49.97 6.98 18.93
CA CYS A 354 50.47 5.80 19.63
C CYS A 354 49.41 5.41 20.67
N CYS A 355 48.72 4.30 20.44
CA CYS A 355 47.88 3.68 21.45
C CYS A 355 48.49 2.34 21.82
N SER A 356 49.22 2.35 22.94
CA SER A 356 49.57 1.16 23.71
C SER A 356 48.35 0.75 24.54
N SER A 357 47.50 -0.14 24.03
CA SER A 357 46.65 -0.96 24.89
C SER A 357 46.23 -2.25 24.18
N THR A 358 46.31 -3.34 24.93
CA THR A 358 46.16 -4.74 24.53
C THR A 358 44.72 -5.14 24.16
N ASP A 359 43.76 -4.22 24.24
CA ASP A 359 42.32 -4.54 24.16
C ASP A 359 41.79 -4.65 22.72
N HIS A 360 42.47 -4.07 21.73
CA HIS A 360 42.07 -4.17 20.31
C HIS A 360 42.51 -5.48 19.62
N CYS A 361 43.44 -6.24 20.22
CA CYS A 361 43.86 -7.54 19.68
C CYS A 361 42.89 -8.67 20.05
N ILE A 362 42.25 -8.61 21.22
CA ILE A 362 41.39 -9.69 21.71
C ILE A 362 40.06 -9.71 20.94
N MET A 363 39.47 -8.56 20.65
CA MET A 363 38.20 -8.48 19.90
C MET A 363 38.30 -8.99 18.45
N ASN A 364 39.44 -8.78 17.79
CA ASN A 364 39.67 -9.25 16.42
C ASN A 364 39.89 -10.78 16.34
N VAL A 365 40.40 -11.40 17.41
CA VAL A 365 40.56 -12.86 17.48
C VAL A 365 39.21 -13.54 17.75
N VAL A 366 38.39 -12.96 18.64
CA VAL A 366 37.05 -13.49 18.96
C VAL A 366 36.13 -13.45 17.73
N PHE A 367 36.09 -12.34 16.99
CA PHE A 367 35.25 -12.23 15.78
C PHE A 367 35.64 -13.23 14.68
N ARG A 368 36.94 -13.49 14.51
CA ARG A 368 37.45 -14.46 13.52
C ARG A 368 37.18 -15.90 13.95
N PHE A 369 37.15 -16.19 15.25
CA PHE A 369 36.84 -17.52 15.77
C PHE A 369 35.34 -17.86 15.58
N PHE A 370 34.44 -16.90 15.81
CA PHE A 370 33.00 -17.08 15.57
C PHE A 370 32.64 -17.22 14.09
N ALA A 371 33.32 -16.49 13.19
CA ALA A 371 33.13 -16.63 11.75
C ALA A 371 33.53 -18.03 11.24
N VAL A 372 34.57 -18.64 11.83
CA VAL A 372 35.02 -20.00 11.47
C VAL A 372 34.04 -21.06 11.98
N LEU A 373 33.49 -20.92 13.19
CA LEU A 373 32.47 -21.84 13.72
C LEU A 373 31.16 -21.80 12.92
N PHE A 374 30.72 -20.62 12.47
CA PHE A 374 29.54 -20.46 11.63
C PHE A 374 29.70 -21.06 10.23
N LEU A 375 30.92 -21.02 9.68
CA LEU A 375 31.24 -21.63 8.38
C LEU A 375 31.40 -23.16 8.47
N LEU A 376 31.77 -23.70 9.63
CA LEU A 376 31.90 -25.15 9.85
C LEU A 376 30.57 -25.86 10.12
N SER A 377 29.48 -25.12 10.38
CA SER A 377 28.13 -25.68 10.53
C SER A 377 27.36 -25.77 9.21
N MET A 378 27.97 -25.43 8.06
CA MET A 378 27.32 -25.40 6.75
C MET A 378 28.07 -26.22 5.68
N GLU A 379 28.17 -27.54 5.87
CA GLU A 379 28.39 -28.56 4.82
C GLU A 379 27.66 -29.84 5.33
N GLU A 380 26.64 -30.41 4.69
CA GLU A 380 26.62 -30.97 3.33
C GLU A 380 25.35 -30.65 2.52
N ALA A 381 25.54 -30.62 1.20
CA ALA A 381 24.61 -30.22 0.16
C ALA A 381 24.04 -31.39 -0.68
N ASP A 382 22.94 -31.10 -1.37
CA ASP A 382 22.47 -31.64 -2.68
C ASP A 382 21.90 -33.07 -2.88
N ALA A 383 20.61 -33.08 -3.26
CA ALA A 383 19.92 -33.73 -4.39
C ALA A 383 20.21 -35.17 -4.88
N PHE A 384 19.10 -35.92 -4.96
CA PHE A 384 18.68 -36.88 -6.02
C PHE A 384 18.85 -38.41 -5.78
N ILE A 385 17.71 -39.12 -5.91
CA ILE A 385 17.47 -40.58 -6.11
C ILE A 385 17.27 -41.47 -4.86
N PHE A 386 16.00 -41.67 -4.45
CA PHE A 386 15.35 -42.99 -4.54
C PHE A 386 13.82 -42.88 -4.60
N GLN A 387 13.22 -43.57 -5.56
CA GLN A 387 11.85 -43.50 -6.03
C GLN A 387 10.87 -44.48 -5.33
N GLN A 388 9.60 -44.06 -5.24
CA GLN A 388 8.34 -44.82 -5.47
C GLN A 388 7.92 -46.04 -4.59
N ARG A 389 6.71 -45.94 -3.96
CA ARG A 389 5.47 -46.75 -4.23
C ARG A 389 4.33 -46.49 -3.19
N VAL A 390 3.24 -45.79 -3.61
CA VAL A 390 1.76 -46.00 -3.47
C VAL A 390 1.15 -46.61 -2.15
N PRO A 391 -0.12 -46.33 -1.68
CA PRO A 391 -1.13 -45.25 -1.88
C PRO A 391 -1.75 -44.63 -0.59
N ARG A 392 -2.62 -43.61 -0.77
CA ARG A 392 -3.56 -42.99 0.19
C ARG A 392 -4.36 -43.96 1.09
N SER A 393 -4.52 -43.61 2.37
CA SER A 393 -5.78 -43.83 3.10
C SER A 393 -5.98 -42.88 4.30
N SER A 394 -6.89 -41.92 4.10
CA SER A 394 -7.97 -41.49 5.00
C SER A 394 -7.80 -41.64 6.52
N VAL A 395 -7.58 -40.52 7.22
CA VAL A 395 -8.24 -40.15 8.48
C VAL A 395 -8.22 -38.61 8.63
N ILE A 396 -7.13 -37.97 8.21
CA ILE A 396 -6.88 -36.52 8.44
C ILE A 396 -7.71 -35.61 7.51
N GLU A 397 -7.91 -35.99 6.25
CA GLU A 397 -8.71 -35.20 5.29
C GLU A 397 -10.22 -35.21 5.56
N ARG A 398 -10.72 -36.08 6.45
CA ARG A 398 -12.14 -36.09 6.85
C ARG A 398 -12.44 -35.18 8.04
N HIS A 399 -11.44 -34.71 8.78
CA HIS A 399 -11.64 -33.75 9.87
C HIS A 399 -11.56 -32.29 9.41
N LEU A 400 -10.80 -32.00 8.35
CA LEU A 400 -10.60 -30.64 7.84
C LEU A 400 -11.78 -30.08 6.99
N GLN A 401 -12.88 -30.82 6.86
CA GLN A 401 -14.10 -30.37 6.14
C GLN A 401 -15.34 -30.25 7.04
N ARG A 402 -15.17 -30.05 8.35
CA ARG A 402 -16.31 -30.03 9.29
C ARG A 402 -16.36 -28.88 10.31
N GLU A 403 -15.67 -27.76 10.07
CA GLU A 403 -15.79 -26.57 10.93
C GLU A 403 -16.16 -25.30 10.15
N GLU A 404 -17.30 -25.35 9.45
CA GLU A 404 -18.12 -24.17 9.21
C GLU A 404 -19.57 -24.55 9.49
N ASN A 405 -19.93 -24.59 10.79
CA ASN A 405 -21.20 -24.14 11.36
C ASN A 405 -21.43 -24.77 12.74
N GLU A 406 -21.90 -23.93 13.64
CA GLU A 406 -22.48 -24.21 14.97
C GLU A 406 -21.53 -24.43 16.16
N THR A 407 -21.92 -23.75 17.24
CA THR A 407 -21.40 -23.74 18.61
C THR A 407 -21.41 -25.14 19.25
N ASP A 408 -20.24 -25.66 19.64
CA ASP A 408 -20.13 -26.87 20.48
C ASP A 408 -18.95 -26.74 21.50
N PRO A 409 -19.11 -27.10 22.79
CA PRO A 409 -18.11 -26.88 23.83
C PRO A 409 -17.22 -28.13 23.99
N THR A 410 -16.21 -28.29 23.12
CA THR A 410 -15.24 -29.41 23.22
C THR A 410 -13.77 -29.00 23.00
N ALA A 411 -13.44 -27.70 23.07
CA ALA A 411 -12.06 -27.21 23.02
C ALA A 411 -11.17 -27.63 24.21
N ASN A 412 -11.71 -28.36 25.20
CA ASN A 412 -10.97 -28.84 26.37
C ASN A 412 -10.35 -30.25 26.21
N ASP A 413 -10.70 -31.02 25.17
CA ASP A 413 -10.22 -32.41 25.05
C ASP A 413 -8.81 -32.53 24.42
N PHE A 414 -8.38 -31.55 23.61
CA PHE A 414 -7.05 -31.59 22.97
C PHE A 414 -5.90 -31.38 23.99
N LEU A 415 -6.09 -30.47 24.95
CA LEU A 415 -5.13 -30.22 26.04
C LEU A 415 -5.06 -31.39 27.02
N ALA A 416 -6.17 -32.10 27.24
CA ALA A 416 -6.21 -33.29 28.09
C ALA A 416 -5.47 -34.48 27.45
N GLU A 417 -5.58 -34.67 26.13
CA GLU A 417 -4.83 -35.71 25.40
C GLU A 417 -3.32 -35.45 25.38
N VAL A 418 -2.90 -34.20 25.20
CA VAL A 418 -1.48 -33.81 25.24
C VAL A 418 -0.91 -34.00 26.66
N THR A 419 -1.68 -33.65 27.69
CA THR A 419 -1.29 -33.86 29.10
C THR A 419 -1.18 -35.35 29.45
N ALA A 420 -2.08 -36.19 28.94
CA ALA A 420 -2.03 -37.64 29.14
C ALA A 420 -0.86 -38.31 28.42
N ALA A 421 -0.41 -37.76 27.28
CA ALA A 421 0.77 -38.21 26.57
C ALA A 421 2.07 -37.85 27.32
N MET A 422 2.12 -36.70 28.00
CA MET A 422 3.27 -36.29 28.81
C MET A 422 3.41 -37.06 30.13
N LEU A 423 2.31 -37.61 30.66
CA LEU A 423 2.30 -38.36 31.93
C LEU A 423 2.66 -39.86 31.80
N LYS A 424 2.78 -40.41 30.59
CA LYS A 424 3.27 -41.78 30.37
C LYS A 424 4.78 -41.76 30.10
N GLY A 425 5.54 -41.67 31.19
CA GLY A 425 7.00 -41.61 31.17
C GLY A 425 7.70 -42.88 30.68
N ASP A 426 8.75 -42.68 29.88
CA ASP A 426 9.93 -43.54 29.77
C ASP A 426 10.87 -43.20 30.96
N PRO A 427 11.60 -44.15 31.60
CA PRO A 427 12.12 -43.96 32.97
C PRO A 427 13.41 -43.12 33.14
N GLU A 428 13.90 -42.38 32.16
CA GLU A 428 15.21 -41.70 32.28
C GLU A 428 15.19 -40.18 32.00
N THR A 429 14.25 -39.42 32.59
CA THR A 429 14.31 -37.95 32.54
C THR A 429 13.99 -37.28 33.87
N GLU A 430 14.82 -36.28 34.18
CA GLU A 430 14.88 -35.47 35.39
C GLU A 430 13.62 -34.61 35.61
N ASP A 431 13.49 -34.11 36.85
CA ASP A 431 12.33 -33.47 37.47
C ASP A 431 11.72 -32.27 36.68
N PHE A 432 10.56 -32.48 36.05
CA PHE A 432 9.77 -31.46 35.33
C PHE A 432 8.74 -30.70 36.20
N SER A 433 8.84 -30.76 37.54
CA SER A 433 7.91 -30.04 38.44
C SER A 433 7.86 -28.53 38.21
N GLN A 434 8.93 -27.93 37.66
CA GLN A 434 8.98 -26.50 37.34
C GLN A 434 8.17 -26.14 36.09
N VAL A 435 8.08 -27.05 35.12
CA VAL A 435 7.31 -26.83 33.88
C VAL A 435 5.81 -26.94 34.15
N ALA A 436 5.38 -27.88 34.99
CA ALA A 436 4.00 -27.97 35.46
C ALA A 436 3.57 -26.70 36.21
N THR A 437 4.43 -26.19 37.11
CA THR A 437 4.17 -24.94 37.86
C THR A 437 4.07 -23.72 36.94
N PHE A 438 4.90 -23.66 35.89
CA PHE A 438 4.89 -22.57 34.91
C PHE A 438 3.62 -22.58 34.05
N VAL A 439 3.16 -23.76 33.63
CA VAL A 439 1.92 -23.93 32.86
C VAL A 439 0.70 -23.57 33.70
N GLU A 440 0.64 -23.97 34.97
CA GLU A 440 -0.43 -23.58 35.89
C GLU A 440 -0.51 -22.05 36.08
N ALA A 441 0.63 -21.37 36.19
CA ALA A 441 0.69 -19.92 36.29
C ALA A 441 0.20 -19.20 35.03
N LEU A 442 0.41 -19.78 33.85
CA LEU A 442 -0.05 -19.27 32.56
C LEU A 442 -1.56 -19.42 32.39
N VAL A 443 -2.12 -20.57 32.81
CA VAL A 443 -3.57 -20.82 32.80
C VAL A 443 -4.30 -19.88 33.76
N ALA A 444 -3.77 -19.68 34.97
CA ALA A 444 -4.36 -18.76 35.95
C ALA A 444 -4.42 -17.30 35.45
N ARG A 445 -3.43 -16.88 34.64
CA ARG A 445 -3.32 -15.53 34.10
C ARG A 445 -4.23 -15.30 32.89
N ALA A 446 -4.50 -16.35 32.11
CA ALA A 446 -5.49 -16.33 31.03
C ALA A 446 -6.92 -16.26 31.57
N SER A 447 -7.21 -16.93 32.69
CA SER A 447 -8.55 -16.96 33.31
C SER A 447 -8.93 -15.70 34.10
N SER A 448 -8.00 -14.77 34.38
CA SER A 448 -8.26 -13.56 35.16
C SER A 448 -8.56 -12.29 34.34
N SER A 449 -8.72 -12.40 33.01
CA SER A 449 -8.94 -11.24 32.11
C SER A 449 -10.35 -11.13 31.52
N SER A 450 -11.33 -11.87 32.05
CA SER A 450 -12.75 -11.74 31.66
C SER A 450 -13.64 -11.46 32.89
N GLY A 451 -14.10 -10.21 33.05
CA GLY A 451 -15.15 -9.86 34.01
C GLY A 451 -15.32 -8.37 34.31
N SER A 452 -16.26 -7.71 33.60
CA SER A 452 -16.82 -6.38 33.90
C SER A 452 -17.67 -6.35 35.19
N PRO A 453 -18.05 -5.15 35.68
CA PRO A 453 -19.43 -4.96 36.10
C PRO A 453 -20.12 -3.74 35.46
N PHE A 454 -21.39 -4.00 35.12
CA PHE A 454 -22.46 -3.08 34.77
C PHE A 454 -22.69 -1.96 35.82
N PHE A 455 -23.07 -0.77 35.35
CA PHE A 455 -24.02 0.09 36.05
C PHE A 455 -25.27 0.27 35.17
N SER A 456 -26.41 -0.15 35.72
CA SER A 456 -27.75 0.09 35.21
C SER A 456 -28.26 1.45 35.67
N ASN A 457 -29.03 2.13 34.82
CA ASN A 457 -29.98 3.13 35.25
C ASN A 457 -31.32 2.82 34.57
N SER A 458 -32.31 2.49 35.39
CA SER A 458 -33.69 2.26 34.97
C SER A 458 -34.62 3.22 35.69
N SER A 459 -35.29 4.07 34.93
CA SER A 459 -36.61 4.66 35.20
C SER A 459 -37.14 5.09 33.84
N SER A 460 -38.36 4.82 33.38
CA SER A 460 -39.55 4.23 33.97
C SER A 460 -40.54 4.05 32.81
N THR A 461 -41.18 2.88 32.76
CA THR A 461 -42.59 2.64 32.38
C THR A 461 -43.19 3.33 31.15
N GLY A 462 -43.72 2.52 30.22
CA GLY A 462 -44.96 2.90 29.55
C GLY A 462 -45.23 2.29 28.17
N GLY A 463 -45.60 1.01 28.13
CA GLY A 463 -46.74 0.52 27.36
C GLY A 463 -46.72 0.53 25.82
N ARG A 464 -46.82 -0.68 25.25
CA ARG A 464 -47.84 -1.15 24.26
C ARG A 464 -48.19 -0.19 23.11
N SER A 465 -48.36 -0.60 21.86
CA SER A 465 -48.42 -1.88 21.15
C SER A 465 -48.96 -1.53 19.76
N GLY A 466 -48.63 -2.31 18.74
CA GLY A 466 -49.60 -2.60 17.69
C GLY A 466 -49.51 -1.77 16.40
N GLU A 467 -49.32 -2.55 15.34
CA GLU A 467 -50.03 -2.46 14.06
C GLU A 467 -49.47 -1.56 12.94
N GLU A 468 -48.99 -2.28 11.93
CA GLU A 468 -49.04 -1.97 10.51
C GLU A 468 -50.34 -1.28 10.10
N ALA A 469 -50.23 -0.22 9.30
CA ALA A 469 -51.18 0.05 8.22
C ALA A 469 -50.50 0.89 7.12
N THR A 470 -50.36 0.24 5.98
CA THR A 470 -50.24 0.80 4.63
C THR A 470 -51.34 1.84 4.33
N PHE A 471 -51.02 2.93 3.62
CA PHE A 471 -51.57 3.25 2.28
C PHE A 471 -51.15 4.66 1.81
N GLU A 472 -50.62 4.68 0.59
CA GLU A 472 -50.81 5.61 -0.54
C GLU A 472 -51.01 7.12 -0.32
N ASP A 473 -50.07 7.85 -0.95
CA ASP A 473 -50.30 8.73 -2.10
C ASP A 473 -51.26 9.90 -1.93
N VAL A 474 -50.72 11.13 -1.85
CA VAL A 474 -51.24 12.28 -2.60
C VAL A 474 -50.09 13.28 -2.81
N GLY A 475 -49.74 13.51 -4.07
CA GLY A 475 -48.78 14.53 -4.44
C GLY A 475 -49.28 15.97 -4.23
N SER A 476 -48.35 16.92 -4.29
CA SER A 476 -48.52 18.17 -5.05
C SER A 476 -47.32 19.08 -4.83
N ASN A 477 -46.74 19.48 -5.95
CA ASN A 477 -46.21 20.81 -6.28
C ASN A 477 -46.01 21.79 -5.11
N PHE A 478 -44.78 22.29 -4.92
CA PHE A 478 -44.51 23.72 -4.88
C PHE A 478 -42.99 23.98 -5.03
N THR A 479 -42.62 24.58 -6.16
CA THR A 479 -41.39 25.38 -6.36
C THR A 479 -41.70 26.86 -6.00
N PRO A 480 -40.73 27.80 -5.98
CA PRO A 480 -39.77 28.02 -4.90
C PRO A 480 -39.68 29.51 -4.49
N SER A 481 -38.75 29.81 -3.56
CA SER A 481 -38.09 31.12 -3.32
C SER A 481 -38.80 32.12 -2.37
N PRO A 482 -38.12 33.18 -1.87
CA PRO A 482 -36.68 33.40 -1.67
C PRO A 482 -36.32 34.02 -0.28
N GLU A 483 -35.00 34.14 -0.05
CA GLU A 483 -34.29 35.23 0.65
C GLU A 483 -34.73 35.71 2.04
N LEU A 484 -33.78 35.66 3.00
CA LEU A 484 -33.46 36.84 3.80
C LEU A 484 -32.04 36.79 4.37
N SER A 485 -31.26 37.76 3.91
CA SER A 485 -30.07 38.38 4.51
C SER A 485 -30.27 38.68 6.01
N SER A 486 -29.28 38.62 6.90
CA SER A 486 -28.23 39.65 7.12
C SER A 486 -27.83 39.65 8.61
N MET A 487 -26.68 40.28 8.91
CA MET A 487 -26.24 40.84 10.22
C MET A 487 -25.62 39.82 11.20
N SER A 488 -24.34 39.84 11.62
CA SER A 488 -23.33 40.86 12.01
C SER A 488 -23.08 40.87 13.52
N ASN A 489 -21.79 41.04 13.89
CA ASN A 489 -21.17 41.39 15.18
C ASN A 489 -20.70 40.18 16.04
N GLU A 490 -19.39 39.94 16.16
CA GLU A 490 -18.39 40.60 17.03
C GLU A 490 -18.70 40.49 18.53
N THR A 491 -17.84 39.78 19.27
CA THR A 491 -17.14 40.32 20.47
C THR A 491 -16.04 39.37 20.96
N ASP A 492 -14.85 39.94 21.14
CA ASP A 492 -13.71 39.42 21.89
C ASP A 492 -14.01 39.27 23.39
N ALA A 493 -13.32 38.33 24.06
CA ALA A 493 -12.65 38.58 25.35
C ALA A 493 -11.76 37.42 25.78
N SER A 494 -10.45 37.70 25.82
CA SER A 494 -9.41 36.98 26.56
C SER A 494 -9.49 37.22 28.08
N VAL A 495 -9.26 36.19 28.91
CA VAL A 495 -8.62 36.31 30.24
C VAL A 495 -7.81 35.04 30.55
N ALA A 496 -6.60 35.24 31.04
CA ALA A 496 -5.58 34.26 31.42
C ALA A 496 -5.54 34.00 32.95
N LEU A 497 -4.59 33.12 33.35
CA LEU A 497 -4.07 32.71 34.69
C LEU A 497 -4.51 31.31 35.15
N ASP A 498 -3.68 30.44 35.71
CA ASP A 498 -2.23 30.41 35.95
C ASP A 498 -1.82 28.96 36.36
N GLN A 499 -0.56 28.62 36.11
CA GLN A 499 0.37 27.70 36.81
C GLN A 499 -0.13 26.52 37.69
N VAL A 500 0.35 25.30 37.35
CA VAL A 500 0.96 24.34 38.31
C VAL A 500 2.13 23.62 37.61
N THR A 501 3.30 23.70 38.23
CA THR A 501 4.55 22.99 37.89
C THR A 501 4.76 21.74 38.76
N ASP A 502 5.52 20.80 38.21
CA ASP A 502 6.31 19.71 38.84
C ASP A 502 5.61 18.52 39.52
N SER A 503 5.84 17.32 38.96
CA SER A 503 6.68 16.24 39.54
C SER A 503 6.23 14.84 39.07
N ALA A 504 7.10 14.12 38.34
CA ALA A 504 7.21 12.65 38.34
C ALA A 504 8.28 12.17 37.33
N SER A 505 9.55 12.42 37.65
CA SER A 505 10.67 11.63 37.14
C SER A 505 11.18 10.77 38.31
N GLY A 506 10.97 9.46 38.25
CA GLY A 506 11.51 8.53 39.24
C GLY A 506 11.01 7.10 39.05
N GLY A 507 11.92 6.17 38.74
CA GLY A 507 11.70 4.74 38.95
C GLY A 507 12.24 3.81 37.87
N LEU A 508 13.56 3.67 37.75
CA LEU A 508 14.22 2.48 37.12
C LEU A 508 15.70 2.40 37.56
N GLU A 509 15.95 2.41 38.87
CA GLU A 509 17.28 2.16 39.47
C GLU A 509 17.26 0.97 40.47
N GLY A 510 16.26 0.08 40.37
CA GLY A 510 15.96 -0.93 41.39
C GLY A 510 16.22 -2.40 41.03
N ALA A 511 16.92 -2.72 39.93
CA ALA A 511 17.14 -4.12 39.56
C ALA A 511 18.48 -4.30 38.83
N ILE A 512 19.55 -4.54 39.57
CA ILE A 512 20.70 -5.44 39.31
C ILE A 512 21.65 -5.20 40.49
N GLY A 513 21.66 -6.11 41.45
CA GLY A 513 22.52 -6.01 42.63
C GLY A 513 22.65 -7.38 43.31
N GLY A 514 23.62 -8.16 42.87
CA GLY A 514 24.03 -9.41 43.51
C GLY A 514 25.38 -9.88 42.97
N ASP A 515 26.38 -9.97 43.84
CA ASP A 515 27.73 -10.46 43.50
C ASP A 515 27.72 -11.99 43.37
N ALA A 516 28.42 -12.53 42.35
CA ALA A 516 28.62 -13.97 42.18
C ALA A 516 29.94 -14.41 42.85
N THR A 517 29.92 -15.54 43.57
CA THR A 517 31.10 -16.10 44.26
C THR A 517 31.66 -17.30 43.48
N MET A 518 32.96 -17.29 43.18
CA MET A 518 33.64 -18.41 42.50
C MET A 518 34.14 -19.47 43.50
N ALA A 519 34.32 -20.72 43.03
CA ALA A 519 34.60 -21.90 43.85
C ALA A 519 35.94 -21.89 44.63
N ASP A 520 36.82 -20.91 44.40
CA ASP A 520 38.10 -20.71 45.08
C ASP A 520 38.09 -19.56 46.11
N GLY A 521 36.92 -18.97 46.38
CA GLY A 521 36.71 -18.05 47.51
C GLY A 521 37.19 -16.61 47.28
N GLN A 522 37.47 -16.20 46.04
CA GLN A 522 37.63 -14.78 45.70
C GLN A 522 36.29 -14.17 45.27
N SER A 523 35.96 -13.00 45.83
CA SER A 523 34.81 -12.17 45.43
C SER A 523 35.24 -11.17 44.37
N LEU A 524 34.50 -11.09 43.27
CA LEU A 524 34.67 -10.07 42.23
C LEU A 524 33.40 -9.21 42.20
N ALA A 525 33.54 -7.90 42.47
CA ALA A 525 32.43 -6.97 42.39
C ALA A 525 32.03 -6.78 40.91
N VAL A 526 30.75 -7.05 40.58
CA VAL A 526 30.23 -6.92 39.20
C VAL A 526 30.22 -5.46 38.72
N THR A 527 30.47 -4.51 39.61
CA THR A 527 30.51 -3.06 39.33
C THR A 527 31.82 -2.55 38.71
N GLU A 528 32.84 -3.40 38.49
CA GLU A 528 34.13 -2.98 37.89
C GLU A 528 34.39 -3.51 36.46
N LEU A 529 33.42 -4.19 35.82
CA LEU A 529 33.58 -4.73 34.47
C LEU A 529 33.05 -3.76 33.38
N PRO A 530 33.79 -3.52 32.27
CA PRO A 530 33.28 -2.74 31.13
C PRO A 530 31.99 -3.38 30.57
N CYS A 531 30.98 -2.57 30.20
CA CYS A 531 29.68 -3.07 29.70
C CYS A 531 29.79 -4.16 28.62
N GLY A 532 30.80 -4.08 27.73
CA GLY A 532 31.01 -5.09 26.69
C GLY A 532 31.36 -6.49 27.22
N VAL A 533 32.03 -6.58 28.37
CA VAL A 533 32.38 -7.86 29.02
C VAL A 533 31.16 -8.46 29.71
N VAL A 534 30.33 -7.63 30.35
CA VAL A 534 29.06 -8.06 30.97
C VAL A 534 28.10 -8.63 29.92
N VAL A 535 27.96 -7.96 28.77
CA VAL A 535 27.12 -8.43 27.66
C VAL A 535 27.64 -9.75 27.08
N SER A 536 28.97 -9.90 26.99
CA SER A 536 29.59 -11.13 26.46
C SER A 536 29.40 -12.33 27.39
N ILE A 537 29.50 -12.12 28.71
CA ILE A 537 29.24 -13.17 29.71
C ILE A 537 27.77 -13.60 29.66
N ILE A 538 26.82 -12.65 29.57
CA ILE A 538 25.39 -12.96 29.45
C ILE A 538 25.11 -13.78 28.18
N ALA A 539 25.71 -13.41 27.05
CA ALA A 539 25.53 -14.11 25.78
C ALA A 539 26.09 -15.54 25.81
N VAL A 540 27.27 -15.75 26.41
CA VAL A 540 27.89 -17.08 26.53
C VAL A 540 27.11 -17.96 27.49
N THR A 541 26.64 -17.43 28.62
CA THR A 541 25.81 -18.18 29.58
C THR A 541 24.46 -18.55 28.98
N ALA A 542 23.80 -17.63 28.26
CA ALA A 542 22.54 -17.92 27.57
C ALA A 542 22.71 -18.98 26.47
N PHE A 543 23.82 -18.96 25.73
CA PHE A 543 24.11 -19.95 24.69
C PHE A 543 24.47 -21.32 25.28
N THR A 544 25.18 -21.37 26.40
CA THR A 544 25.52 -22.63 27.09
C THR A 544 24.26 -23.28 27.66
N LEU A 545 23.36 -22.49 28.26
CA LEU A 545 22.04 -22.96 28.69
C LEU A 545 21.20 -23.46 27.52
N LEU A 546 21.28 -22.81 26.35
CA LEU A 546 20.55 -23.24 25.15
C LEU A 546 21.09 -24.58 24.62
N LEU A 547 22.39 -24.82 24.71
CA LEU A 547 23.03 -26.08 24.31
C LEU A 547 22.74 -27.21 25.30
N GLU A 548 22.73 -26.95 26.60
CA GLU A 548 22.29 -27.91 27.63
C GLU A 548 20.81 -28.25 27.53
N MET A 549 19.98 -27.39 26.90
CA MET A 549 18.58 -27.67 26.60
C MET A 549 18.36 -28.45 25.29
N MET A 550 19.42 -28.62 24.48
CA MET A 550 19.36 -29.27 23.17
C MET A 550 20.02 -30.66 23.14
N ASP A 551 20.75 -31.03 24.20
CA ASP A 551 21.13 -32.41 24.54
C ASP A 551 20.13 -33.01 25.55
#